data_AF-A0A8J6UG19-F1
#
_entry.id   AF-A0A8J6UG19-F1
#
_cell.length_a   1.000
_cell.length_b   1.000
_cell.length_c   1.000
_cell.angle_alpha   90.00
_cell.angle_beta   90.00
_cell.angle_gamma   90.00
#
_symmetry.space_group_name_H-M   'P 1'
#
loop_
_entity.id
_entity.type
_entity.pdbx_description
1 polymer ?
#
loop_
_entity_poly.entity_id
_entity_poly.type
_entity_poly.pdbx_seq_one_letter_code
_entity_poly.pdbx_strand_id
1 'polypeptide(L)'
;MSTITVSVSAHLNPEKTQATIHFSGRSHPIVCGCLGAETNEQGVIETIYLDSLVHRHSSSVSYQGWQPEGAVSTILRRLTAA
;
A
#
# COMPACT_ATOMS: atom_id res chain seq x y z
N MET A 1 4.29 -22.77 9.83
CA MET A 1 4.88 -21.49 9.39
C MET A 1 4.24 -20.40 10.22
N SER A 2 5.02 -19.49 10.80
CA SER A 2 4.49 -18.35 11.56
C SER A 2 4.04 -17.26 10.59
N THR A 3 2.78 -16.82 10.72
CA THR A 3 2.28 -15.65 9.98
C THR A 3 2.77 -14.39 10.68
N ILE A 4 3.35 -13.46 9.93
CA ILE A 4 3.77 -12.16 10.46
C ILE A 4 2.71 -11.13 10.09
N THR A 5 2.28 -10.33 11.06
CA THR A 5 1.37 -9.20 10.80
C THR A 5 2.17 -7.97 10.40
N VAL A 6 1.80 -7.33 9.29
CA VAL A 6 2.43 -6.10 8.80
C VAL A 6 1.39 -5.01 8.59
N SER A 7 1.46 -3.96 9.40
CA SER A 7 0.63 -2.77 9.20
C SER A 7 1.22 -1.91 8.09
N VAL A 8 0.36 -1.46 7.18
CA VAL A 8 0.71 -0.63 6.04
C VAL A 8 -0.06 0.68 6.13
N SER A 9 0.62 1.80 5.93
CA SER A 9 -0.01 3.11 5.71
C SER A 9 0.49 3.72 4.42
N ALA A 10 -0.37 4.47 3.75
CA ALA A 10 -0.10 5.12 2.48
C ALA A 10 -0.59 6.57 2.55
N HIS A 11 0.28 7.50 2.18
CA HIS A 11 -0.04 8.92 2.09
C HIS A 11 0.29 9.40 0.67
N LEU A 12 -0.64 10.12 0.06
CA LEU A 12 -0.40 10.79 -1.21
C LEU A 12 -0.09 12.27 -0.96
N ASN A 13 0.74 12.85 -1.81
CA ASN A 13 0.84 14.31 -1.89
C ASN A 13 -0.47 14.92 -2.43
N PRO A 14 -0.68 16.24 -2.28
CA PRO A 14 -1.91 16.90 -2.73
C PRO A 14 -2.23 16.66 -4.21
N GLU A 15 -1.21 16.59 -5.07
CA GLU A 15 -1.34 16.37 -6.51
C GLU A 15 -1.57 14.88 -6.88
N LYS A 16 -1.48 13.96 -5.91
CA LYS A 16 -1.62 12.51 -6.10
C LYS A 16 -0.66 11.90 -7.13
N THR A 17 0.52 12.48 -7.27
CA THR A 17 1.60 12.03 -8.17
C THR A 17 2.69 11.24 -7.44
N GLN A 18 2.73 11.32 -6.11
CA GLN A 18 3.72 10.66 -5.27
C GLN A 18 3.06 10.03 -4.05
N ALA A 19 3.51 8.82 -3.70
CA ALA A 19 3.06 8.09 -2.53
C ALA A 19 4.22 7.83 -1.56
N THR A 20 3.94 8.00 -0.27
CA THR A 20 4.81 7.61 0.84
C THR A 20 4.16 6.44 1.59
N ILE A 21 4.79 5.28 1.53
CA ILE A 21 4.30 4.02 2.08
C ILE A 21 5.15 3.62 3.30
N HIS A 22 4.49 3.36 4.42
CA HIS A 22 5.12 2.81 5.61
C HIS A 22 4.70 1.36 5.82
N PHE A 23 5.66 0.50 6.11
CA PHE A 23 5.45 -0.88 6.54
C PHE A 23 5.97 -1.04 7.97
N SER A 24 5.18 -1.59 8.88
CA SER A 24 5.64 -1.91 10.23
C SER A 24 6.83 -2.89 10.18
N GLY A 25 7.89 -2.61 10.94
CA GLY A 25 9.12 -3.40 10.94
C GLY A 25 10.17 -2.95 9.91
N ARG A 26 9.85 -1.97 9.05
CA ARG A 26 10.82 -1.28 8.19
C ARG A 26 11.15 0.09 8.77
N SER A 27 12.44 0.43 8.85
CA SER A 27 12.91 1.70 9.45
C SER A 27 12.68 2.93 8.57
N HIS A 28 12.59 2.75 7.25
CA HIS A 28 12.44 3.85 6.30
C HIS A 28 11.20 3.67 5.44
N PRO A 29 10.42 4.74 5.19
CA PRO A 29 9.34 4.72 4.23
C PRO A 29 9.85 4.43 2.82
N ILE A 30 8.93 3.98 1.98
CA ILE A 30 9.14 3.88 0.54
C ILE A 30 8.42 5.05 -0.09
N VAL A 31 9.15 5.81 -0.91
CA VAL A 31 8.62 6.94 -1.67
C VAL A 31 8.67 6.58 -3.14
N CYS A 32 7.53 6.65 -3.83
CA CYS A 32 7.40 6.21 -5.22
C CYS A 32 6.32 7.00 -5.97
N GLY A 33 6.28 6.85 -7.30
CA GLY A 33 5.29 7.50 -8.14
C GLY A 33 3.90 6.89 -7.94
N CYS A 34 2.89 7.76 -7.89
CA CYS A 34 1.48 7.39 -7.90
C CYS A 34 0.94 7.58 -9.32
N LEU A 35 0.54 6.47 -9.93
CA LEU A 35 -0.04 6.44 -11.28
C LEU A 35 -1.53 6.81 -11.27
N GLY A 36 -2.19 6.66 -10.13
CA GLY A 36 -3.60 6.97 -9.94
C GLY A 36 -4.13 6.47 -8.60
N ALA A 37 -5.31 6.96 -8.22
CA ALA A 37 -6.00 6.51 -7.03
C ALA A 37 -7.51 6.52 -7.24
N GLU A 38 -8.19 5.51 -6.71
CA GLU A 38 -9.65 5.40 -6.73
C GLU A 38 -10.21 5.73 -5.36
N THR A 39 -11.35 6.43 -5.36
CA THR A 39 -12.09 6.78 -4.15
C THR A 39 -13.49 6.19 -4.19
N ASN A 40 -14.01 5.82 -3.04
CA ASN A 40 -15.43 5.50 -2.90
C ASN A 40 -16.31 6.76 -2.96
N GLU A 41 -17.62 6.55 -2.80
CA GLU A 41 -18.65 7.60 -2.84
C GLU A 41 -18.45 8.67 -1.75
N GLN A 42 -17.78 8.32 -0.64
CA GLN A 42 -17.45 9.21 0.47
C GLN A 42 -16.12 9.96 0.25
N GLY A 43 -15.48 9.80 -0.91
CA GLY A 43 -14.21 10.44 -1.24
C GLY A 43 -12.99 9.81 -0.54
N VAL A 44 -13.17 8.64 0.10
CA VAL A 44 -12.09 7.93 0.78
C VAL A 44 -11.32 7.09 -0.24
N ILE A 45 -9.99 7.18 -0.23
CA ILE A 45 -9.14 6.40 -1.15
C ILE A 45 -9.19 4.92 -0.76
N GLU A 46 -9.54 4.08 -1.74
CA GLU A 46 -9.64 2.61 -1.59
C GLU A 46 -8.58 1.87 -2.42
N THR A 47 -8.15 2.44 -3.54
CA THR A 47 -7.11 1.85 -4.39
C THR A 47 -6.02 2.89 -4.69
N ILE A 48 -4.76 2.48 -4.64
CA ILE A 48 -3.62 3.30 -5.09
C ILE A 48 -2.77 2.47 -6.06
N TYR A 49 -2.49 3.04 -7.23
CA TYR A 49 -1.63 2.45 -8.25
C TYR A 49 -0.24 3.06 -8.17
N LEU A 50 0.77 2.24 -7.88
CA LEU A 50 2.16 2.66 -7.69
C LEU A 50 3.04 2.22 -8.87
N ASP A 51 4.00 3.05 -9.26
CA ASP A 51 4.96 2.73 -10.33
C ASP A 51 6.04 1.71 -9.94
N SER A 52 6.07 1.33 -8.66
CA SER A 52 7.13 0.54 -8.04
C SER A 52 6.60 -0.70 -7.34
N LEU A 53 7.39 -1.78 -7.33
CA LEU A 53 7.15 -2.94 -6.48
C LEU A 53 7.60 -2.65 -5.04
N VAL A 54 6.65 -2.42 -4.13
CA VAL A 54 6.94 -1.96 -2.75
C VAL A 54 6.86 -3.06 -1.69
N HIS A 55 6.54 -4.29 -2.08
CA HIS A 55 6.39 -5.45 -1.20
C HIS A 55 7.23 -6.64 -1.70
N ARG A 56 7.46 -7.64 -0.84
CA ARG A 56 8.16 -8.89 -1.18
C ARG A 56 7.23 -10.09 -0.97
N HIS A 57 7.30 -11.07 -1.88
CA HIS A 57 6.44 -12.26 -1.90
C HIS A 57 6.87 -13.40 -0.96
N SER A 58 7.76 -13.17 0.00
CA SER A 58 8.56 -14.26 0.59
C SER A 58 8.06 -14.85 1.92
N SER A 59 6.86 -14.51 2.40
CA SER A 59 6.34 -15.08 3.65
C SER A 59 4.82 -15.04 3.73
N SER A 60 4.22 -15.90 4.55
CA SER A 60 2.81 -15.76 4.98
C SER A 60 2.69 -14.47 5.79
N VAL A 61 2.32 -13.38 5.12
CA VAL A 61 2.14 -12.06 5.73
C VAL A 61 0.65 -11.75 5.79
N SER A 62 0.17 -11.36 6.98
CA SER A 62 -1.15 -10.78 7.15
C SER A 62 -1.02 -9.27 7.17
N TYR A 63 -1.56 -8.60 6.16
CA TYR A 63 -1.49 -7.14 6.07
C TYR A 63 -2.63 -6.47 6.85
N GLN A 64 -2.38 -5.25 7.33
CA GLN A 64 -3.40 -4.39 7.93
C GLN A 64 -3.35 -3.00 7.27
N GLY A 65 -4.52 -2.37 7.11
CA GLY A 65 -4.65 -1.06 6.47
C GLY A 65 -4.64 -1.13 4.95
N TRP A 66 -3.59 -1.70 4.35
CA TRP A 66 -3.49 -1.88 2.90
C TRP A 66 -2.94 -3.26 2.53
N GLN A 67 -3.58 -3.90 1.57
CA GLN A 67 -3.12 -5.11 0.92
C GLN A 67 -2.34 -4.74 -0.34
N PRO A 68 -1.02 -5.01 -0.40
CA PRO A 68 -0.26 -4.88 -1.64
C PRO A 68 -0.47 -6.10 -2.54
N GLU A 69 -0.60 -5.84 -3.84
CA GLU A 69 -0.67 -6.84 -4.90
C GLU A 69 0.18 -6.40 -6.10
N GLY A 70 0.69 -7.35 -6.88
CA GLY A 70 1.44 -7.08 -8.12
C GLY A 70 2.81 -7.75 -8.19
N ALA A 71 3.46 -7.61 -9.35
CA ALA A 71 4.74 -8.26 -9.65
C ALA A 71 5.80 -7.31 -10.26
N VAL A 72 5.40 -6.12 -10.72
CA VAL A 72 6.29 -5.10 -11.33
C VAL A 72 5.96 -3.73 -10.73
N SER A 73 4.68 -3.39 -10.74
CA SER A 73 4.07 -2.31 -9.97
C SER A 73 3.37 -2.87 -8.74
N THR A 74 2.91 -1.98 -7.86
CA THR A 74 2.06 -2.35 -6.72
C THR A 74 0.70 -1.68 -6.82
N ILE A 75 -0.35 -2.46 -6.63
CA ILE A 75 -1.69 -1.97 -6.34
C ILE A 75 -1.88 -2.11 -4.83
N LEU A 76 -2.10 -1.01 -4.13
CA LEU A 76 -2.51 -1.03 -2.72
C LEU A 76 -4.02 -0.96 -2.67
N ARG A 77 -4.64 -1.99 -2.10
CA ARG A 77 -6.08 -2.02 -1.82
C ARG A 77 -6.33 -1.82 -0.34
N ARG A 78 -7.18 -0.87 0.02
CA ARG A 78 -7.50 -0.59 1.41
C ARG A 78 -8.24 -1.80 1.98
N LEU A 79 -7.74 -2.30 3.10
CA LEU A 79 -8.44 -3.32 3.87
C LEU A 79 -9.48 -2.60 4.72
N THR A 80 -10.75 -2.71 4.34
CA THR A 80 -11.85 -2.33 5.22
C THR A 80 -11.87 -3.28 6.41
N ALA A 81 -11.99 -2.74 7.63
CA ALA A 81 -12.34 -3.56 8.77
C ALA A 81 -13.72 -4.18 8.48
N ALA A 82 -13.78 -5.52 8.46
CA ALA A 82 -15.02 -6.26 8.34
C ALA A 82 -15.94 -5.97 9.54
#